data_AF-A0A1S6QJN2-F1
#
_entry.id   AF-A0A1S6QJN2-F1
#
_cell.length_a   1.000
_cell.length_b   1.000
_cell.length_c   1.000
_cell.angle_alpha   90.00
_cell.angle_beta   90.00
_cell.angle_gamma   90.00
#
_symmetry.space_group_name_H-M   'P 1'
#
loop_
_entity.id
_entity.type
_entity.pdbx_description
1 polymer ?
#
loop_
_entity_poly.entity_id
_entity_poly.type
_entity_poly.pdbx_seq_one_letter_code
_entity_poly.pdbx_strand_id
1 'polypeptide(L)'
;MNSINEQQKVIVALNGDDVAFEEIFVKYYPVVRKVRNNFFVSGMDKDDWDQEARIILYRSMQKFNPSLRVSFGSFYSRSLRNRAIDLVRQTNAQKRVPEGHLTSIDVNEAYYCDTVEDEASACPERTMIYLEKFKWILDGCSSMERDAFLRMMSTPNEDLNLTSERAMINAFERCRRKFKND
;
A
#
# COMPACT_ATOMS: atom_id res chain seq x y z
N MET A 1 -14.45 52.85 7.71
CA MET A 1 -13.70 52.05 6.70
C MET A 1 -14.18 50.62 6.84
N ASN A 2 -14.92 50.15 5.84
CA ASN A 2 -15.96 49.13 5.96
C ASN A 2 -15.42 47.72 6.26
N SER A 3 -15.84 47.16 7.40
CA SER A 3 -15.88 45.72 7.66
C SER A 3 -16.86 45.07 6.69
N ILE A 4 -16.42 44.83 5.45
CA ILE A 4 -17.06 43.85 4.59
C ILE A 4 -16.80 42.50 5.27
N ASN A 5 -17.85 42.12 5.98
CA ASN A 5 -18.01 41.07 6.96
C ASN A 5 -17.32 39.77 6.51
N GLU A 6 -16.37 39.26 7.29
CA GLU A 6 -15.68 37.98 7.07
C GLU A 6 -16.66 36.84 6.75
N GLN A 7 -17.87 36.90 7.32
CA GLN A 7 -18.97 35.99 7.04
C GLN A 7 -19.50 36.09 5.61
N GLN A 8 -19.59 37.29 5.03
CA GLN A 8 -20.05 37.50 3.66
C GLN A 8 -19.06 36.88 2.65
N LYS A 9 -17.76 37.04 2.90
CA LYS A 9 -16.71 36.42 2.08
C LYS A 9 -16.75 34.90 2.17
N VAL A 10 -17.00 34.35 3.36
CA VAL A 10 -17.17 32.90 3.55
C VAL A 10 -18.36 32.37 2.74
N ILE A 11 -19.49 33.08 2.75
CA ILE A 11 -20.69 32.69 1.98
C ILE A 11 -20.41 32.72 0.47
N VAL A 12 -19.74 33.77 -0.03
CA VAL A 12 -19.39 33.88 -1.46
C VAL A 12 -18.44 32.76 -1.89
N ALA A 13 -17.40 32.50 -1.11
CA ALA A 13 -16.47 31.40 -1.39
C ALA A 13 -17.14 30.02 -1.38
N LEU A 14 -18.12 29.79 -0.48
CA LEU A 14 -18.90 28.54 -0.46
C LEU A 14 -19.83 28.38 -1.67
N ASN A 15 -20.17 29.46 -2.38
CA ASN A 15 -20.97 29.43 -3.60
C ASN A 15 -20.14 29.14 -4.88
N GLY A 16 -18.88 28.73 -4.73
CA GLY A 16 -18.01 28.34 -5.84
C GLY A 16 -17.15 29.47 -6.41
N ASP A 17 -16.96 30.56 -5.67
CA ASP A 17 -16.00 31.59 -6.03
C ASP A 17 -14.59 31.21 -5.54
N ASP A 18 -13.80 30.65 -6.47
CA ASP A 18 -12.43 30.21 -6.21
C ASP A 18 -11.50 31.37 -5.81
N VAL A 19 -11.74 32.59 -6.32
CA VAL A 19 -10.92 33.77 -5.98
C VAL A 19 -11.15 34.17 -4.53
N ALA A 20 -12.41 34.20 -4.10
CA ALA A 20 -12.77 34.49 -2.71
C ALA A 20 -12.22 33.41 -1.76
N PHE A 21 -12.23 32.13 -2.17
CA PHE A 21 -11.63 31.05 -1.40
C PHE A 21 -10.11 31.23 -1.27
N GLU A 22 -9.42 31.55 -2.36
CA GLU A 22 -7.97 31.76 -2.36
C GLU A 22 -7.57 32.94 -1.46
N GLU A 23 -8.30 34.05 -1.50
CA GLU A 23 -8.06 35.19 -0.60
C GLU A 23 -8.11 34.78 0.88
N ILE A 24 -9.10 33.95 1.25
CA ILE A 24 -9.25 33.45 2.61
C ILE A 24 -8.10 32.49 2.94
N PHE A 25 -7.73 31.61 2.02
CA PHE A 25 -6.60 30.69 2.22
C PHE A 25 -5.29 31.44 2.46
N VAL A 26 -4.97 32.44 1.63
CA VAL A 26 -3.79 33.30 1.79
C VAL A 26 -3.81 34.02 3.13
N LYS A 27 -4.98 34.54 3.56
CA LYS A 27 -5.16 35.19 4.87
C LYS A 27 -4.81 34.24 6.04
N TYR A 28 -5.18 32.97 5.95
CA TYR A 28 -4.94 31.97 7.00
C TYR A 28 -3.69 31.11 6.78
N TYR A 29 -2.94 31.34 5.72
CA TYR A 29 -1.71 30.59 5.41
C TYR A 29 -0.66 30.59 6.54
N PRO A 30 -0.51 31.65 7.36
CA PRO A 30 0.37 31.59 8.54
C PRO A 30 -0.01 30.47 9.53
N VAL A 31 -1.31 30.15 9.67
CA VAL A 31 -1.79 29.03 10.49
C VAL A 31 -1.36 27.71 9.87
N VAL A 32 -1.51 27.58 8.54
CA VAL A 32 -1.11 26.41 7.76
C VAL A 32 0.37 26.11 7.94
N ARG A 33 1.23 27.12 7.76
CA ARG A 33 2.68 27.02 7.99
C ARG A 33 3.02 26.63 9.43
N LYS A 34 2.36 27.26 10.41
CA LYS A 34 2.60 26.97 11.83
C LYS A 34 2.24 25.54 12.19
N VAL A 35 1.15 24.99 11.65
CA VAL A 35 0.78 23.59 11.90
C VAL A 35 1.77 22.66 11.20
N ARG A 36 2.11 22.88 9.92
CA ARG A 36 3.11 22.07 9.20
C ARG A 36 4.43 21.94 9.95
N ASN A 37 4.94 23.05 10.46
CA ASN A 37 6.23 23.07 11.16
C ASN A 37 6.19 22.31 12.50
N ASN A 38 5.00 22.06 13.06
CA ASN A 38 4.84 21.34 14.33
C ASN A 38 4.52 19.84 14.15
N PHE A 39 4.16 19.40 12.93
CA PHE A 39 3.78 18.02 12.66
C PHE A 39 4.50 17.53 11.41
N PHE A 40 5.42 16.59 11.60
CA PHE A 40 6.08 15.91 10.50
C PHE A 40 5.24 14.68 10.09
N VAL A 41 4.75 14.69 8.85
CA VAL A 41 4.04 13.56 8.23
C VAL A 41 4.99 12.96 7.19
N SER A 42 5.39 11.71 7.39
CA SER A 42 6.36 11.06 6.50
C SER A 42 5.78 10.91 5.09
N GLY A 43 6.59 11.21 4.07
CA GLY A 43 6.20 11.10 2.66
C GLY A 43 5.20 12.16 2.17
N MET A 44 4.88 13.15 2.99
CA MET A 44 3.99 14.26 2.62
C MET A 44 4.83 15.51 2.35
N ASP A 45 4.71 16.06 1.15
CA ASP A 45 5.42 17.27 0.79
C ASP A 45 4.63 18.55 1.16
N LYS A 46 5.16 19.70 0.75
CA LYS A 46 4.52 21.00 1.01
C LYS A 46 3.19 21.13 0.27
N ASP A 47 3.11 20.66 -0.97
CA ASP A 47 1.97 20.88 -1.84
C ASP A 47 0.83 19.93 -1.44
N ASP A 48 1.15 18.71 -1.01
CA ASP A 48 0.22 17.79 -0.35
C ASP A 48 -0.39 18.43 0.91
N TRP A 49 0.46 19.02 1.76
CA TRP A 49 -0.01 19.69 2.97
C TRP A 49 -0.88 20.91 2.66
N ASP A 50 -0.50 21.72 1.67
CA ASP A 50 -1.26 22.88 1.25
C ASP A 50 -2.64 22.46 0.69
N GLN A 51 -2.74 21.33 -0.03
CA GLN A 51 -4.02 20.75 -0.46
C GLN A 51 -4.89 20.29 0.72
N GLU A 52 -4.32 19.53 1.66
CA GLU A 52 -5.02 19.10 2.87
C GLU A 52 -5.55 20.30 3.67
N ALA A 53 -4.74 21.35 3.78
CA ALA A 53 -5.12 22.57 4.46
C ALA A 53 -6.31 23.28 3.78
N ARG A 54 -6.39 23.27 2.45
CA ARG A 54 -7.52 23.79 1.68
C ARG A 54 -8.79 22.97 1.90
N ILE A 55 -8.68 21.64 1.89
CA ILE A 55 -9.82 20.74 2.18
C ILE A 55 -10.37 21.02 3.58
N ILE A 56 -9.50 21.16 4.58
CA ILE A 56 -9.91 21.48 5.94
C ILE A 56 -10.50 22.89 6.02
N LEU A 57 -9.95 23.87 5.29
CA LEU A 57 -10.47 25.24 5.28
C LEU A 57 -11.91 25.25 4.78
N TYR A 58 -12.16 24.61 3.64
CA TYR A 58 -13.50 24.48 3.06
C TYR A 58 -14.48 23.82 4.04
N ARG A 59 -14.10 22.68 4.63
CA ARG A 59 -14.92 21.98 5.63
C ARG A 59 -15.15 22.81 6.89
N SER A 60 -14.17 23.59 7.32
CA SER A 60 -14.29 24.49 8.46
C SER A 60 -15.23 25.65 8.15
N MET A 61 -15.20 26.21 6.95
CA MET A 61 -16.12 27.26 6.50
C MET A 61 -17.57 26.79 6.53
N GLN A 62 -17.84 25.56 6.06
CA GLN A 62 -19.18 24.96 6.08
C GLN A 62 -19.72 24.72 7.51
N LYS A 63 -18.83 24.38 8.46
CA LYS A 63 -19.21 23.96 9.82
C LYS A 63 -19.10 25.07 10.86
N PHE A 64 -18.56 26.22 10.50
CA PHE A 64 -18.32 27.29 11.46
C PHE A 64 -19.64 27.87 11.98
N ASN A 65 -19.78 27.91 13.31
CA ASN A 65 -20.93 28.51 13.98
C ASN A 65 -20.49 29.75 14.77
N PRO A 66 -20.82 30.97 14.31
CA PRO A 66 -20.46 32.22 14.99
C PRO A 66 -21.00 32.33 16.43
N SER A 67 -22.10 31.63 16.75
CA SER A 67 -22.74 31.67 18.08
C SER A 67 -21.88 31.04 19.18
N LEU A 68 -20.87 30.24 18.83
CA LEU A 68 -20.00 29.54 19.78
C LEU A 68 -18.90 30.43 20.40
N ARG A 69 -18.90 31.75 20.14
CA ARG A 69 -17.94 32.74 20.69
C ARG A 69 -16.45 32.39 20.44
N VAL A 70 -16.15 31.65 19.38
CA VAL A 70 -14.79 31.32 18.94
C VAL A 70 -14.55 31.96 17.58
N SER A 71 -13.38 32.55 17.36
CA SER A 71 -13.02 33.10 16.05
C SER A 71 -12.83 31.99 15.02
N PHE A 72 -13.12 32.29 13.76
CA PHE A 72 -12.92 31.32 12.67
C PHE A 72 -11.48 30.82 12.61
N GLY A 73 -10.50 31.71 12.77
CA GLY A 73 -9.08 31.34 12.79
C GLY A 73 -8.71 30.33 13.88
N SER A 74 -9.25 30.50 15.09
CA SER A 74 -9.04 29.54 16.18
C SER A 74 -9.70 28.18 15.90
N PHE A 75 -10.92 28.21 15.33
CA PHE A 75 -11.61 26.99 14.92
C PHE A 75 -10.85 26.24 13.83
N TYR A 76 -10.47 26.94 12.76
CA TYR A 76 -9.69 26.38 11.65
C TYR A 76 -8.33 25.84 12.12
N SER A 77 -7.61 26.59 12.97
CA SER A 77 -6.34 26.14 13.54
C SER A 77 -6.48 24.82 14.31
N ARG A 78 -7.56 24.66 15.07
CA ARG A 78 -7.86 23.42 15.79
C ARG A 78 -8.18 22.27 14.83
N SER A 79 -9.03 22.51 13.83
CA SER A 79 -9.36 21.52 12.80
C SER A 79 -8.12 21.04 12.04
N LEU A 80 -7.23 21.96 11.68
CA LEU A 80 -6.01 21.64 10.95
C LEU A 80 -5.01 20.86 11.80
N ARG A 81 -4.88 21.20 13.09
CA ARG A 81 -4.07 20.43 14.05
C ARG A 81 -4.58 19.00 14.21
N ASN A 82 -5.90 18.81 14.31
CA ASN A 82 -6.50 17.47 14.40
C ASN A 82 -6.21 16.66 13.13
N ARG A 83 -6.37 17.27 11.94
CA ARG A 83 -6.03 16.61 10.68
C ARG A 83 -4.56 16.19 10.63
N ALA A 84 -3.64 17.04 11.07
CA ALA A 84 -2.22 16.69 11.14
C ALA A 84 -1.98 15.46 12.04
N ILE A 85 -2.61 15.40 13.22
CA ILE A 85 -2.53 14.24 14.11
C ILE A 85 -3.09 12.98 13.45
N ASP A 86 -4.21 13.09 12.76
CA ASP A 86 -4.84 11.97 12.06
C ASP A 86 -3.94 11.46 10.93
N LEU A 87 -3.29 12.35 10.17
CA LEU A 87 -2.34 11.98 9.13
C LEU A 87 -1.11 11.25 9.69
N VAL A 88 -0.54 11.75 10.80
CA VAL A 88 0.56 11.06 11.50
C VAL A 88 0.12 9.66 11.95
N ARG A 89 -1.08 9.53 12.52
CA ARG A 89 -1.62 8.23 12.94
C ARG A 89 -1.83 7.29 11.77
N GLN A 90 -2.37 7.77 10.65
CA GLN A 90 -2.59 6.99 9.43
C GLN A 90 -1.27 6.47 8.87
N THR A 91 -0.25 7.34 8.78
CA THR A 91 1.08 6.98 8.30
C THR A 91 1.73 5.92 9.21
N ASN A 92 1.62 6.09 10.54
CA ASN A 92 2.15 5.12 11.50
C ASN A 92 1.34 3.81 11.58
N ALA A 93 0.05 3.82 11.22
CA ALA A 93 -0.80 2.64 11.18
C ALA A 93 -0.59 1.81 9.90
N GLN A 94 -0.17 2.45 8.81
CA GLN A 94 0.30 1.79 7.60
C GLN A 94 1.66 1.11 7.82
N LYS A 95 1.77 0.27 8.86
CA LYS A 95 2.93 -0.57 9.23
C LYS A 95 3.23 -1.67 8.19
N ARG A 96 3.31 -1.32 6.91
CA ARG A 96 4.13 -2.00 5.91
C ARG A 96 5.34 -1.14 5.53
N VAL A 97 5.83 -0.35 6.47
CA VAL A 97 7.18 0.19 6.37
C VAL A 97 8.09 -0.94 6.86
N PRO A 98 9.02 -1.45 6.05
CA PRO A 98 10.03 -2.38 6.52
C PRO A 98 10.72 -1.80 7.76
N GLU A 99 11.17 -2.63 8.70
CA GLU A 99 11.95 -2.15 9.85
C GLU A 99 13.25 -1.43 9.41
N GLY A 100 13.69 -1.66 8.17
CA GLY A 100 14.80 -0.96 7.54
C GLY A 100 14.39 0.34 6.83
N HIS A 101 15.35 1.26 6.68
CA HIS A 101 15.18 2.42 5.81
C HIS A 101 15.00 1.94 4.36
N LEU A 102 13.89 2.32 3.74
CA LEU A 102 13.73 2.18 2.29
C LEU A 102 14.69 3.15 1.61
N THR A 103 15.54 2.62 0.73
CA THR A 103 16.42 3.42 -0.13
C THR A 103 15.87 3.35 -1.54
N SER A 104 15.96 4.45 -2.30
CA SER A 104 15.67 4.35 -3.73
C SER A 104 16.73 3.47 -4.39
N ILE A 105 16.30 2.62 -5.33
CA ILE A 105 17.18 1.79 -6.16
C ILE A 105 18.14 2.69 -6.94
N ASP A 106 17.69 3.87 -7.36
CA ASP A 106 18.48 4.83 -8.14
C ASP A 106 19.70 5.37 -7.38
N VAL A 107 19.72 5.29 -6.05
CA VAL A 107 20.85 5.79 -5.24
C VAL A 107 22.12 5.00 -5.51
N ASN A 108 22.00 3.70 -5.82
CA ASN A 108 23.14 2.86 -6.13
C ASN A 108 22.76 1.77 -7.14
N GLU A 109 22.18 2.20 -8.27
CA GLU A 109 21.61 1.34 -9.30
C GLU A 109 22.57 0.22 -9.74
N ALA A 110 23.84 0.57 -10.00
CA ALA A 110 24.85 -0.39 -10.41
C ALA A 110 25.11 -1.47 -9.33
N TYR A 111 25.24 -1.06 -8.07
CA TYR A 111 25.43 -2.01 -6.96
C TYR A 111 24.22 -2.92 -6.79
N TYR A 112 23.01 -2.38 -6.84
CA TYR A 112 21.79 -3.18 -6.65
C TYR A 112 21.55 -4.11 -7.85
N CYS A 113 21.82 -3.67 -9.08
CA CYS A 113 21.73 -4.55 -10.26
C CYS A 113 22.66 -5.77 -10.14
N ASP A 114 23.83 -5.60 -9.53
CA ASP A 114 24.82 -6.68 -9.38
C ASP A 114 24.59 -7.55 -8.14
N THR A 115 23.93 -7.03 -7.09
CA THR A 115 23.87 -7.71 -5.78
C THR A 115 22.48 -8.18 -5.36
N VAL A 116 21.42 -7.68 -5.97
CA VAL A 116 20.05 -8.14 -5.69
C VAL A 116 19.84 -9.48 -6.37
N GLU A 117 19.65 -10.54 -5.58
CA GLU A 117 19.30 -11.85 -6.10
C GLU A 117 17.85 -11.85 -6.62
N ASP A 118 17.69 -12.30 -7.86
CA ASP A 118 16.36 -12.66 -8.40
C ASP A 118 16.06 -14.12 -8.06
N GLU A 119 15.30 -14.33 -6.99
CA GLU A 119 14.86 -15.67 -6.56
C GLU A 119 14.00 -16.39 -7.61
N ALA A 120 13.37 -15.66 -8.54
CA ALA A 120 12.58 -16.21 -9.63
C ALA A 120 13.42 -16.54 -10.87
N SER A 121 14.69 -16.13 -10.92
CA SER A 121 15.57 -16.41 -12.05
C SER A 121 15.88 -17.90 -12.13
N ALA A 122 15.71 -18.46 -13.33
CA ALA A 122 15.99 -19.86 -13.59
C ALA A 122 17.50 -20.12 -13.59
N CYS A 123 18.00 -20.73 -12.51
CA CYS A 123 19.37 -21.24 -12.45
C CYS A 123 19.46 -22.55 -13.28
N PRO A 124 20.26 -22.59 -14.38
CA PRO A 124 20.38 -23.78 -15.21
C PRO A 124 20.91 -25.00 -14.46
N GLU A 125 21.86 -24.81 -13.53
CA GLU A 125 22.43 -25.88 -12.72
C GLU A 125 21.38 -26.47 -11.78
N ARG A 126 20.62 -25.61 -11.09
CA ARG A 126 19.53 -26.03 -10.21
C ARG A 126 18.44 -26.76 -11.00
N THR A 127 18.12 -26.25 -12.18
CA THR A 127 17.17 -26.87 -13.12
C THR A 127 17.66 -28.24 -13.56
N MET A 128 18.94 -28.38 -13.92
CA MET A 128 19.55 -29.65 -14.31
C MET A 128 19.49 -30.68 -13.18
N ILE A 129 19.82 -30.28 -11.94
CA ILE A 129 19.72 -31.13 -10.75
C ILE A 129 18.27 -31.62 -10.56
N TYR A 130 17.29 -30.74 -10.71
CA TYR A 130 15.88 -31.16 -10.61
C TYR A 130 15.50 -32.14 -11.71
N LEU A 131 15.88 -31.88 -12.97
CA LEU A 131 15.59 -32.77 -14.10
C LEU A 131 16.20 -34.17 -13.92
N GLU A 132 17.45 -34.26 -13.46
CA GLU A 132 18.12 -35.53 -13.20
C GLU A 132 17.41 -36.32 -12.09
N LYS A 133 17.07 -35.65 -10.98
CA LYS A 133 16.29 -36.26 -9.90
C LYS A 133 14.93 -36.74 -10.41
N PHE A 134 14.19 -35.90 -11.14
CA PHE A 134 12.91 -36.29 -11.72
C PHE A 134 13.02 -37.51 -12.63
N LYS A 135 14.07 -37.59 -13.46
CA LYS A 135 14.31 -38.73 -14.33
C LYS A 135 14.53 -40.01 -13.51
N TRP A 136 15.42 -39.98 -12.52
CA TRP A 136 15.70 -41.14 -11.66
C TRP A 136 14.45 -41.64 -10.93
N ILE A 137 13.66 -40.72 -10.37
CA ILE A 137 12.37 -41.03 -9.74
C ILE A 137 11.42 -41.70 -10.73
N LEU A 138 11.23 -41.09 -11.91
CA LEU A 138 10.31 -41.61 -12.90
C LEU A 138 10.75 -43.00 -13.33
N ASP A 139 12.04 -43.24 -13.52
CA ASP A 139 12.59 -44.56 -13.85
C ASP A 139 12.20 -45.63 -12.80
N GLY A 140 12.18 -45.28 -11.52
CA GLY A 140 11.71 -46.15 -10.41
C GLY A 140 10.20 -46.28 -10.25
N CYS A 141 9.39 -45.47 -10.95
CA CYS A 141 7.93 -45.49 -10.90
C CYS A 141 7.33 -46.44 -11.93
N SER A 142 6.26 -47.14 -11.56
CA SER A 142 5.42 -47.87 -12.51
C SER A 142 4.65 -46.91 -13.43
N SER A 143 4.13 -47.40 -14.55
CA SER A 143 3.31 -46.60 -15.49
C SER A 143 2.16 -45.86 -14.80
N MET A 144 1.49 -46.50 -13.84
CA MET A 144 0.40 -45.90 -13.06
C MET A 144 0.88 -44.85 -12.05
N GLU A 145 2.07 -45.02 -11.47
CA GLU A 145 2.66 -44.04 -10.55
C GLU A 145 3.15 -42.79 -11.30
N ARG A 146 3.68 -42.96 -12.52
CA ARG A 146 4.05 -41.84 -13.40
C ARG A 146 2.82 -41.05 -13.84
N ASP A 147 1.77 -41.73 -14.28
CA ASP A 147 0.51 -41.09 -14.69
C ASP A 147 -0.14 -40.33 -13.50
N ALA A 148 -0.13 -40.93 -12.30
CA ALA A 148 -0.62 -40.26 -11.09
C ALA A 148 0.20 -39.02 -10.73
N PHE A 149 1.53 -39.07 -10.85
CA PHE A 149 2.41 -37.95 -10.58
C PHE A 149 2.20 -36.80 -11.58
N LEU A 150 2.19 -37.08 -12.88
CA LEU A 150 2.03 -36.07 -13.94
C LEU A 150 0.68 -35.36 -13.85
N ARG A 151 -0.41 -36.09 -13.57
CA ARG A 151 -1.74 -35.49 -13.38
C ARG A 151 -1.76 -34.55 -12.17
N MET A 152 -1.20 -34.98 -11.04
CA MET A 152 -1.13 -34.14 -9.83
C MET A 152 -0.30 -32.87 -10.04
N MET A 153 0.75 -32.92 -10.85
CA MET A 153 1.60 -31.77 -11.18
C MET A 153 0.96 -30.83 -12.22
N SER A 154 0.08 -31.34 -13.08
CA SER A 154 -0.51 -30.59 -14.20
C SER A 154 -1.82 -29.87 -13.84
N THR A 155 -2.52 -30.30 -12.79
CA THR A 155 -3.82 -29.71 -12.39
C THR A 155 -3.77 -29.25 -10.93
N PRO A 156 -3.49 -27.97 -10.65
CA PRO A 156 -3.68 -27.43 -9.32
C PRO A 156 -5.18 -27.21 -9.10
N ASN A 157 -5.88 -28.24 -8.58
CA ASN A 157 -7.29 -28.19 -8.13
C ASN A 157 -8.40 -28.27 -9.21
N GLU A 158 -8.45 -29.32 -10.04
CA GLU A 158 -9.71 -29.73 -10.69
C GLU A 158 -10.01 -31.21 -10.48
N ASP A 159 -11.30 -31.52 -10.35
CA ASP A 159 -11.88 -32.78 -9.90
C ASP A 159 -11.38 -34.01 -10.68
N LEU A 160 -10.52 -34.79 -10.03
CA LEU A 160 -10.13 -36.12 -10.52
C LEU A 160 -11.34 -37.07 -10.40
N ASN A 161 -11.82 -37.59 -11.54
CA ASN A 161 -12.91 -38.56 -11.65
C ASN A 161 -12.92 -39.63 -10.52
N LEU A 162 -14.00 -39.64 -9.73
CA LEU A 162 -14.15 -40.26 -8.40
C LEU A 162 -13.96 -41.80 -8.33
N THR A 163 -14.01 -42.54 -9.44
CA THR A 163 -13.85 -44.01 -9.43
C THR A 163 -12.39 -44.46 -9.50
N SER A 164 -11.48 -43.64 -10.05
CA SER A 164 -10.03 -43.91 -10.07
C SER A 164 -9.29 -43.29 -8.86
N GLU A 165 -9.99 -42.56 -8.00
CA GLU A 165 -9.42 -41.72 -6.95
C GLU A 165 -8.56 -42.52 -5.96
N ARG A 166 -9.06 -43.64 -5.43
CA ARG A 166 -8.30 -44.43 -4.44
C ARG A 166 -7.04 -45.06 -5.04
N ALA A 167 -7.13 -45.59 -6.26
CA ALA A 167 -6.00 -46.22 -6.92
C ALA A 167 -4.92 -45.19 -7.29
N MET A 168 -5.33 -44.02 -7.79
CA MET A 168 -4.43 -42.92 -8.16
C MET A 168 -3.81 -42.24 -6.94
N ILE A 169 -4.58 -42.01 -5.86
CA ILE A 169 -4.04 -41.53 -4.59
C ILE A 169 -3.04 -42.53 -4.02
N ASN A 170 -3.38 -43.83 -4.02
CA ASN A 170 -2.46 -44.86 -3.53
C ASN A 170 -1.20 -44.96 -4.40
N ALA A 171 -1.31 -44.78 -5.72
CA ALA A 171 -0.17 -44.73 -6.63
C ALA A 171 0.70 -43.49 -6.38
N PHE A 172 0.08 -42.32 -6.18
CA PHE A 172 0.79 -41.11 -5.79
C PHE A 172 1.47 -41.27 -4.43
N GLU A 173 0.84 -41.88 -3.43
CA GLU A 173 1.45 -42.12 -2.12
C GLU A 173 2.57 -43.18 -2.15
N ARG A 174 2.50 -44.15 -3.07
CA ARG A 174 3.63 -45.06 -3.33
C ARG A 174 4.77 -44.33 -4.00
N CYS A 175 4.46 -43.48 -5.00
CA CYS A 175 5.41 -42.59 -5.63
C CYS A 175 6.09 -41.73 -4.55
N ARG A 176 5.32 -40.97 -3.76
CA ARG A 176 5.75 -40.13 -2.61
C ARG A 176 6.66 -40.85 -1.62
N ARG A 177 6.36 -42.12 -1.29
CA ARG A 177 7.21 -42.93 -0.39
C ARG A 177 8.56 -43.29 -1.02
N LYS A 178 8.62 -43.53 -2.33
CA LYS A 178 9.89 -43.75 -3.04
C LYS A 178 10.77 -42.49 -2.98
N PHE A 179 10.19 -41.29 -3.00
CA PHE A 179 10.95 -40.04 -2.80
C PHE A 179 11.46 -39.83 -1.37
N LYS A 180 10.78 -40.34 -0.34
CA LYS A 180 11.12 -40.08 1.07
C LYS A 180 12.22 -40.99 1.63
N ASN A 181 12.51 -42.10 0.95
CA ASN A 181 13.49 -43.09 1.39
C ASN A 181 14.89 -42.89 0.75
N ASP A 182 15.08 -41.76 0.09
CA ASP A 182 16.35 -41.17 -0.37
C ASP A 182 16.75 -40.02 0.56
#